data_AF-A0A800FGY5-F1
#
_entry.id   AF-A0A800FGY5-F1
#
_cell.length_a   1.000
_cell.length_b   1.000
_cell.length_c   1.000
_cell.angle_alpha   90.00
_cell.angle_beta   90.00
_cell.angle_gamma   90.00
#
_symmetry.space_group_name_H-M   'P 1'
#
loop_
_entity.id
_entity.type
_entity.pdbx_description
1 polymer ?
#
loop_
_entity_poly.entity_id
_entity_poly.type
_entity_poly.pdbx_seq_one_letter_code
_entity_poly.pdbx_strand_id
1 'polypeptide(L)'
;QFGRRIAVKFFTLILSLVCLSAETPLRPVSTYSIVALDEETGQLGVAVQSHWFSVGTVVPWAKAGVGAVATQSIAEPSYGPKGLALMEQGIPADEALQSLLAKDLGAAVRQIAMVDAQGNVGAHTGSRCISYASHSTGKNYSVQANIMAKSTVPAAMIQAFENTTGNLAERMLAALDAAEAEGGDLRGRQSAAMLVVSGEPTGDSWKDRIVDLAVADHQNPLLELRRLLRISQAYRHAQSGDEYMEQNEMEKALQEYSAAAKYYPDNPELPFWSAVTLAQTGELQKALPIFKDAFSRNDNLRELVPRIVKAGFLTDDQNVLQQILAQ
;
A
#
# COMPACT_ATOMS: atom_id res chain seq x y z
N GLN A 1 -85.38 1.35 -40.15
CA GLN A 1 -84.42 2.46 -40.19
C GLN A 1 -83.78 2.62 -38.82
N PHE A 2 -82.47 2.37 -38.79
CA PHE A 2 -81.42 2.64 -37.81
C PHE A 2 -81.75 3.13 -36.39
N GLY A 3 -81.37 2.28 -35.41
CA GLY A 3 -81.14 2.65 -34.02
C GLY A 3 -79.78 3.34 -33.83
N ARG A 4 -79.75 4.36 -32.96
CA ARG A 4 -78.56 5.09 -32.53
C ARG A 4 -77.81 4.30 -31.45
N ARG A 5 -76.55 3.94 -31.72
CA ARG A 5 -75.56 3.53 -30.70
C ARG A 5 -74.68 4.74 -30.36
N ILE A 6 -74.59 5.06 -29.07
CA ILE A 6 -73.68 6.06 -28.50
C ILE A 6 -72.30 5.40 -28.39
N ALA A 7 -71.29 5.98 -29.04
CA ALA A 7 -69.91 5.51 -28.95
C ALA A 7 -69.18 6.28 -27.83
N VAL A 8 -68.79 5.57 -26.78
CA VAL A 8 -67.89 6.07 -25.73
C VAL A 8 -66.45 5.82 -26.20
N LYS A 9 -65.67 6.89 -26.41
CA LYS A 9 -64.23 6.80 -26.71
C LYS A 9 -63.47 6.60 -25.40
N PHE A 10 -62.84 5.44 -25.23
CA PHE A 10 -61.86 5.21 -24.17
C PHE A 10 -60.53 5.87 -24.57
N PHE A 11 -60.07 6.83 -23.76
CA PHE A 11 -58.75 7.44 -23.88
C PHE A 11 -57.83 6.73 -22.88
N THR A 12 -56.94 5.87 -23.37
CA THR A 12 -55.97 5.15 -22.54
C THR A 12 -54.81 6.10 -22.22
N LEU A 13 -54.78 6.62 -21.00
CA LEU A 13 -53.67 7.44 -20.48
C LEU A 13 -52.52 6.50 -20.09
N ILE A 14 -51.44 6.47 -20.87
CA ILE A 14 -50.19 5.81 -20.48
C ILE A 14 -49.49 6.73 -19.49
N LEU A 15 -49.56 6.39 -18.21
CA LEU A 15 -48.84 7.07 -17.14
C LEU A 15 -47.38 6.59 -17.17
N SER A 16 -46.49 7.37 -17.77
CA SER A 16 -45.04 7.15 -17.67
C SER A 16 -44.60 7.44 -16.22
N LEU A 17 -44.35 6.37 -15.47
CA LEU A 17 -43.78 6.45 -14.13
C LEU A 17 -42.32 6.91 -14.25
N VAL A 18 -42.09 8.22 -14.19
CA VAL A 18 -40.74 8.76 -14.00
C VAL A 18 -40.38 8.53 -12.54
N CYS A 19 -39.68 7.42 -12.28
CA CYS A 19 -38.98 7.23 -11.00
C CYS A 19 -37.89 8.30 -10.90
N LEU A 20 -38.19 9.42 -10.24
CA LEU A 20 -37.17 10.29 -9.67
C LEU A 20 -36.53 9.53 -8.50
N SER A 21 -35.51 8.71 -8.79
CA SER A 21 -34.59 8.25 -7.75
C SER A 21 -33.83 9.48 -7.26
N ALA A 22 -34.13 9.93 -6.04
CA ALA A 22 -33.30 10.91 -5.37
C ALA A 22 -31.90 10.27 -5.18
N GLU A 23 -30.93 10.69 -5.97
CA GLU A 23 -29.53 10.29 -5.79
C GLU A 23 -29.08 10.79 -4.41
N THR A 24 -28.91 9.88 -3.45
CA THR A 24 -28.22 10.21 -2.19
C THR A 24 -26.83 10.76 -2.55
N PRO A 25 -26.47 11.97 -2.10
CA PRO A 25 -25.17 12.54 -2.41
C PRO A 25 -24.08 11.65 -1.82
N LEU A 26 -23.33 10.97 -2.69
CA LEU A 26 -22.19 10.16 -2.30
C LEU A 26 -21.05 11.08 -1.84
N ARG A 27 -20.43 10.74 -0.70
CA ARG A 27 -19.34 11.54 -0.13
C ARG A 27 -18.04 11.26 -0.89
N PRO A 28 -17.36 12.29 -1.43
CA PRO A 28 -16.10 12.11 -2.11
C PRO A 28 -14.97 11.82 -1.11
N VAL A 29 -14.09 10.89 -1.49
CA VAL A 29 -12.81 10.58 -0.88
C VAL A 29 -11.76 11.51 -1.49
N SER A 30 -11.52 12.65 -0.85
CA SER A 30 -10.44 13.53 -1.30
C SER A 30 -9.09 13.04 -0.88
N THR A 31 -8.19 13.10 -1.83
CA THR A 31 -7.10 12.14 -1.90
C THR A 31 -6.07 12.67 -2.86
N TYR A 32 -4.80 12.50 -2.51
CA TYR A 32 -3.72 12.45 -3.48
C TYR A 32 -3.08 11.07 -3.41
N SER A 33 -2.78 10.51 -4.58
CA SER A 33 -2.20 9.18 -4.71
C SER A 33 -1.28 9.07 -5.91
N ILE A 34 -0.48 8.02 -5.90
CA ILE A 34 0.42 7.64 -6.99
C ILE A 34 0.25 6.14 -7.26
N VAL A 35 0.23 5.77 -8.53
CA VAL A 35 0.48 4.39 -8.99
C VAL A 35 1.80 4.40 -9.76
N ALA A 36 2.64 3.39 -9.58
CA ALA A 36 3.95 3.36 -10.24
C ALA A 36 4.45 1.93 -10.45
N LEU A 37 5.23 1.76 -11.52
CA LEU A 37 6.09 0.61 -11.79
C LEU A 37 7.55 1.05 -11.69
N ASP A 38 8.35 0.29 -10.97
CA ASP A 38 9.81 0.39 -10.99
C ASP A 38 10.38 -0.54 -12.06
N GLU A 39 10.99 0.03 -13.12
CA GLU A 39 11.50 -0.76 -14.26
C GLU A 39 12.63 -1.70 -13.89
N GLU A 40 13.46 -1.33 -12.91
CA GLU A 40 14.64 -2.10 -12.55
C GLU A 40 14.25 -3.39 -11.81
N THR A 41 13.28 -3.29 -10.90
CA THR A 41 12.86 -4.40 -10.04
C THR A 41 11.55 -5.06 -10.49
N GLY A 42 10.84 -4.45 -11.45
CA GLY A 42 9.49 -4.82 -11.85
C GLY A 42 8.42 -4.56 -10.78
N GLN A 43 8.77 -3.95 -9.63
CA GLN A 43 7.82 -3.72 -8.54
C GLN A 43 6.70 -2.80 -8.97
N LEU A 44 5.49 -3.11 -8.53
CA LEU A 44 4.28 -2.33 -8.79
C LEU A 44 3.74 -1.80 -7.46
N GLY A 45 3.30 -0.55 -7.44
CA GLY A 45 2.89 0.08 -6.20
C GLY A 45 1.78 1.11 -6.32
N VAL A 46 1.06 1.27 -5.22
CA VAL A 46 0.09 2.35 -4.98
C VAL A 46 0.36 2.96 -3.62
N ALA A 47 0.42 4.28 -3.54
CA ALA A 47 0.47 5.00 -2.27
C ALA A 47 -0.55 6.14 -2.24
N VAL A 48 -1.14 6.37 -1.08
CA VAL A 48 -2.27 7.30 -0.92
C VAL A 48 -2.29 7.97 0.44
N GLN A 49 -2.77 9.21 0.48
CA GLN A 49 -3.19 9.90 1.70
C GLN A 49 -4.56 10.55 1.50
N SER A 50 -5.41 10.55 2.54
CA SER A 50 -6.73 11.17 2.49
C SER A 50 -7.18 11.74 3.84
N HIS A 51 -8.05 12.77 3.82
CA HIS A 51 -8.97 13.05 4.93
C HIS A 51 -10.20 12.14 4.85
N TRP A 52 -9.97 10.85 5.01
CA TRP A 52 -10.98 9.80 5.06
C TRP A 52 -10.51 8.74 6.03
N PHE A 53 -11.43 8.08 6.73
CA PHE A 53 -11.06 6.99 7.62
C PHE A 53 -10.60 5.76 6.83
N SER A 54 -9.42 5.23 7.15
CA SER A 54 -8.94 3.95 6.62
C SER A 54 -8.91 3.84 5.09
N VAL A 55 -8.35 4.84 4.39
CA VAL A 55 -8.30 4.92 2.92
C VAL A 55 -7.71 3.67 2.23
N GLY A 56 -6.85 2.93 2.94
CA GLY A 56 -6.22 1.70 2.45
C GLY A 56 -7.17 0.57 2.09
N THR A 57 -8.43 0.60 2.56
CA THR A 57 -9.44 -0.44 2.21
C THR A 57 -10.17 -0.14 0.90
N VAL A 58 -9.95 1.04 0.31
CA VAL A 58 -10.70 1.54 -0.85
C VAL A 58 -9.78 1.78 -2.04
N VAL A 59 -8.69 2.52 -1.83
CA VAL A 59 -7.90 3.10 -2.92
C VAL A 59 -6.86 2.15 -3.49
N PRO A 60 -5.93 1.57 -2.70
CA PRO A 60 -4.79 0.86 -3.26
C PRO A 60 -5.12 -0.59 -3.64
N TRP A 61 -4.83 -0.95 -4.89
CA TRP A 61 -4.89 -2.32 -5.39
C TRP A 61 -3.65 -2.61 -6.21
N ALA A 62 -3.02 -3.77 -6.03
CA ALA A 62 -1.91 -4.20 -6.85
C ALA A 62 -1.83 -5.73 -6.89
N LYS A 63 -1.28 -6.25 -7.98
CA LYS A 63 -1.01 -7.68 -8.17
C LYS A 63 0.34 -7.86 -8.84
N ALA A 64 1.17 -8.72 -8.25
CA ALA A 64 2.54 -8.96 -8.71
C ALA A 64 2.57 -9.42 -10.17
N GLY A 65 3.51 -8.87 -10.93
CA GLY A 65 3.64 -9.11 -12.37
C GLY A 65 2.46 -8.68 -13.25
N VAL A 66 1.43 -8.01 -12.69
CA VAL A 66 0.21 -7.64 -13.41
C VAL A 66 0.03 -6.13 -13.50
N GLY A 67 -0.16 -5.46 -12.36
CA GLY A 67 -0.39 -4.01 -12.35
C GLY A 67 -0.75 -3.45 -10.99
N ALA A 68 -1.01 -2.14 -10.97
CA ALA A 68 -1.42 -1.36 -9.81
C ALA A 68 -2.56 -0.39 -10.19
N VAL A 69 -3.53 -0.20 -9.30
CA VAL A 69 -4.75 0.60 -9.52
C VAL A 69 -5.06 1.45 -8.29
N ALA A 70 -5.35 2.73 -8.52
CA ALA A 70 -5.90 3.65 -7.53
C ALA A 70 -7.29 4.13 -7.97
N THR A 71 -8.30 4.03 -7.09
CA THR A 71 -9.67 4.53 -7.32
C THR A 71 -10.06 5.50 -6.20
N GLN A 72 -10.41 6.75 -6.55
CA GLN A 72 -10.65 7.85 -5.59
C GLN A 72 -11.71 8.85 -6.08
N SER A 73 -11.86 9.99 -5.37
CA SER A 73 -13.01 10.91 -5.48
C SER A 73 -14.28 10.20 -5.01
N ILE A 74 -15.37 10.15 -5.78
CA ILE A 74 -16.46 9.22 -5.48
C ILE A 74 -16.02 7.83 -5.94
N ALA A 75 -15.22 7.18 -5.10
CA ALA A 75 -14.55 5.94 -5.41
C ALA A 75 -15.55 4.83 -5.78
N GLU A 76 -15.14 3.99 -6.73
CA GLU A 76 -15.82 2.75 -7.09
C GLU A 76 -14.79 1.63 -6.91
N PRO A 77 -14.81 0.91 -5.77
CA PRO A 77 -13.81 -0.09 -5.44
C PRO A 77 -13.62 -1.16 -6.51
N SER A 78 -14.66 -1.45 -7.30
CA SER A 78 -14.56 -2.50 -8.31
C SER A 78 -13.58 -2.22 -9.46
N TYR A 79 -13.13 -0.97 -9.66
CA TYR A 79 -12.05 -0.67 -10.61
C TYR A 79 -10.74 -1.38 -10.26
N GLY A 80 -10.45 -1.58 -8.97
CA GLY A 80 -9.27 -2.29 -8.50
C GLY A 80 -9.18 -3.71 -9.05
N PRO A 81 -10.00 -4.66 -8.57
CA PRO A 81 -9.94 -6.05 -8.99
C PRO A 81 -10.29 -6.24 -10.48
N LYS A 82 -11.22 -5.45 -11.06
CA LYS A 82 -11.57 -5.58 -12.48
C LYS A 82 -10.45 -5.07 -13.39
N GLY A 83 -9.80 -3.97 -13.03
CA GLY A 83 -8.65 -3.44 -13.78
C GLY A 83 -7.49 -4.44 -13.79
N LEU A 84 -7.14 -4.97 -12.60
CA LEU A 84 -6.11 -6.01 -12.47
C LEU A 84 -6.46 -7.27 -13.28
N ALA A 85 -7.72 -7.71 -13.28
CA ALA A 85 -8.14 -8.88 -14.05
C ALA A 85 -8.06 -8.68 -15.58
N LEU A 86 -8.26 -7.46 -16.08
CA LEU A 86 -8.07 -7.14 -17.49
C LEU A 86 -6.58 -7.08 -17.85
N MET A 87 -5.75 -6.43 -17.02
CA MET A 87 -4.31 -6.38 -17.22
C MET A 87 -3.67 -7.78 -17.17
N GLU A 88 -4.16 -8.66 -16.30
CA GLU A 88 -3.72 -10.07 -16.26
C GLU A 88 -4.03 -10.85 -17.55
N GLN A 89 -5.05 -10.42 -18.30
CA GLN A 89 -5.36 -10.97 -19.63
C GLN A 89 -4.50 -10.36 -20.75
N GLY A 90 -3.55 -9.48 -20.41
CA GLY A 90 -2.68 -8.79 -21.35
C GLY A 90 -3.29 -7.53 -21.97
N ILE A 91 -4.41 -7.02 -21.43
CA ILE A 91 -5.00 -5.76 -21.90
C ILE A 91 -4.22 -4.60 -21.27
N PRO A 92 -3.66 -3.66 -22.06
CA PRO A 92 -2.93 -2.50 -21.54
C PRO A 92 -3.75 -1.68 -20.53
N ALA A 93 -3.07 -1.09 -19.54
CA ALA A 93 -3.71 -0.37 -18.43
C ALA A 93 -4.68 0.74 -18.86
N ASP A 94 -4.35 1.48 -19.92
CA ASP A 94 -5.19 2.54 -20.50
C ASP A 94 -6.44 1.96 -21.18
N GLU A 95 -6.29 0.91 -21.99
CA GLU A 95 -7.40 0.20 -22.61
C GLU A 95 -8.33 -0.45 -21.58
N ALA A 96 -7.76 -1.07 -20.55
CA ALA A 96 -8.50 -1.65 -19.44
C ALA A 96 -9.34 -0.57 -18.73
N LEU A 97 -8.75 0.59 -18.44
CA LEU A 97 -9.44 1.72 -17.85
C LEU A 97 -10.58 2.22 -18.75
N GLN A 98 -10.34 2.42 -20.05
CA GLN A 98 -11.39 2.87 -20.98
C GLN A 98 -12.56 1.89 -21.07
N SER A 99 -12.29 0.57 -21.07
CA SER A 99 -13.32 -0.47 -21.08
C SER A 99 -14.22 -0.44 -19.84
N LEU A 100 -13.66 -0.10 -18.68
CA LEU A 100 -14.41 0.06 -17.43
C LEU A 100 -15.21 1.36 -17.41
N LEU A 101 -14.60 2.48 -17.81
CA LEU A 101 -15.26 3.79 -17.88
C LEU A 101 -16.47 3.79 -18.81
N ALA A 102 -16.38 3.10 -19.96
CA ALA A 102 -17.49 2.98 -20.91
C ALA A 102 -18.75 2.33 -20.32
N LYS A 103 -18.61 1.62 -19.20
CA LYS A 103 -19.70 0.92 -18.49
C LYS A 103 -20.15 1.63 -17.22
N ASP A 104 -19.46 2.71 -16.81
CA ASP A 104 -19.74 3.45 -15.58
C ASP A 104 -20.47 4.76 -15.86
N LEU A 105 -21.79 4.77 -15.63
CA LEU A 105 -22.61 5.99 -15.70
C LEU A 105 -22.14 7.07 -14.72
N GLY A 106 -21.40 6.69 -13.67
CA GLY A 106 -20.77 7.59 -12.69
C GLY A 106 -19.39 8.10 -13.09
N ALA A 107 -18.85 7.80 -14.28
CA ALA A 107 -17.49 8.16 -14.70
C ALA A 107 -17.13 9.64 -14.45
N ALA A 108 -18.08 10.55 -14.59
CA ALA A 108 -17.87 11.98 -14.37
C ALA A 108 -17.49 12.36 -12.92
N VAL A 109 -17.74 11.53 -11.91
CA VAL A 109 -17.35 11.80 -10.51
C VAL A 109 -16.20 10.92 -10.01
N ARG A 110 -15.67 10.05 -10.86
CA ARG A 110 -14.57 9.15 -10.51
C ARG A 110 -13.22 9.77 -10.82
N GLN A 111 -12.21 9.35 -10.08
CA GLN A 111 -10.81 9.55 -10.45
C GLN A 111 -10.07 8.22 -10.29
N ILE A 112 -9.46 7.75 -11.38
CA ILE A 112 -8.80 6.43 -11.43
C ILE A 112 -7.44 6.57 -12.09
N ALA A 113 -6.46 5.82 -11.61
CA ALA A 113 -5.21 5.58 -12.29
C ALA A 113 -4.85 4.09 -12.27
N MET A 114 -4.22 3.62 -13.35
CA MET A 114 -3.75 2.26 -13.54
C MET A 114 -2.35 2.29 -14.17
N VAL A 115 -1.49 1.39 -13.74
CA VAL A 115 -0.23 1.07 -14.43
C VAL A 115 -0.10 -0.45 -14.52
N ASP A 116 0.28 -0.98 -15.67
CA ASP A 116 0.55 -2.41 -15.86
C ASP A 116 2.03 -2.74 -15.75
N ALA A 117 2.36 -4.03 -15.70
CA ALA A 117 3.72 -4.53 -15.63
C ALA A 117 4.57 -4.25 -16.90
N GLN A 118 3.96 -3.75 -17.98
CA GLN A 118 4.65 -3.32 -19.19
C GLN A 118 4.90 -1.80 -19.21
N GLY A 119 4.43 -1.09 -18.18
CA GLY A 119 4.62 0.36 -18.03
C GLY A 119 3.57 1.21 -18.75
N ASN A 120 2.51 0.62 -19.31
CA ASN A 120 1.41 1.42 -19.85
C ASN A 120 0.64 2.04 -18.70
N VAL A 121 0.16 3.28 -18.90
CA VAL A 121 -0.50 4.07 -17.86
C VAL A 121 -1.84 4.57 -18.36
N GLY A 122 -2.90 4.23 -17.61
CA GLY A 122 -4.24 4.77 -17.80
C GLY A 122 -4.60 5.71 -16.67
N ALA A 123 -5.08 6.92 -16.95
CA ALA A 123 -5.59 7.83 -15.93
C ALA A 123 -6.88 8.53 -16.38
N HIS A 124 -7.77 8.78 -15.42
CA HIS A 124 -9.04 9.46 -15.64
C HIS A 124 -9.35 10.40 -14.47
N THR A 125 -9.81 11.61 -14.78
CA THR A 125 -10.39 12.53 -13.81
C THR A 125 -11.71 13.04 -14.36
N GLY A 126 -12.80 12.60 -13.75
CA GLY A 126 -14.14 12.97 -14.18
C GLY A 126 -14.39 14.47 -14.05
N SER A 127 -15.17 15.03 -14.99
CA SER A 127 -15.46 16.47 -15.09
C SER A 127 -16.23 17.06 -13.90
N ARG A 128 -16.81 16.21 -13.03
CA ARG A 128 -17.50 16.59 -11.79
C ARG A 128 -16.69 16.26 -10.54
N CYS A 129 -15.41 15.88 -10.66
CA CYS A 129 -14.52 15.86 -9.50
C CYS A 129 -14.38 17.29 -8.97
N ILE A 130 -14.43 17.45 -7.65
CA ILE A 130 -14.37 18.76 -7.00
C ILE A 130 -13.02 19.44 -7.32
N SER A 131 -13.07 20.76 -7.52
CA SER A 131 -11.99 21.60 -8.06
C SER A 131 -10.60 21.35 -7.46
N TYR A 132 -9.60 21.69 -8.27
CA TYR A 132 -8.21 21.21 -8.09
C TYR A 132 -8.14 19.69 -8.09
N ALA A 133 -9.00 19.10 -8.94
CA ALA A 133 -8.90 17.73 -9.38
C ALA A 133 -8.16 17.66 -10.72
N SER A 134 -7.06 16.92 -10.74
CA SER A 134 -6.32 16.61 -11.95
C SER A 134 -5.46 15.36 -11.73
N HIS A 135 -4.95 14.83 -12.84
CA HIS A 135 -3.92 13.81 -12.84
C HIS A 135 -2.79 14.24 -13.76
N SER A 136 -1.64 13.59 -13.63
CA SER A 136 -0.52 13.76 -14.54
C SER A 136 0.20 12.42 -14.65
N THR A 137 0.46 12.01 -15.88
CA THR A 137 1.12 10.74 -16.19
C THR A 137 2.58 11.02 -16.55
N GLY A 138 3.44 10.09 -16.17
CA GLY A 138 4.83 10.05 -16.62
C GLY A 138 5.19 8.65 -17.08
N LYS A 139 6.48 8.41 -17.30
CA LYS A 139 6.96 7.08 -17.68
C LYS A 139 6.72 6.11 -16.52
N ASN A 140 5.81 5.16 -16.71
CA ASN A 140 5.48 4.08 -15.76
C ASN A 140 4.82 4.52 -14.45
N TYR A 141 4.20 5.70 -14.40
CA TYR A 141 3.47 6.14 -13.22
C TYR A 141 2.37 7.14 -13.57
N SER A 142 1.42 7.30 -12.63
CA SER A 142 0.46 8.41 -12.62
C SER A 142 0.31 8.94 -11.21
N VAL A 143 0.25 10.26 -11.09
CA VAL A 143 -0.17 10.96 -9.87
C VAL A 143 -1.52 11.61 -10.09
N GLN A 144 -2.36 11.61 -9.05
CA GLN A 144 -3.72 12.13 -9.15
C GLN A 144 -4.14 12.71 -7.82
N ALA A 145 -4.85 13.83 -7.88
CA ALA A 145 -5.34 14.53 -6.71
C ALA A 145 -6.73 15.13 -6.95
N ASN A 146 -7.54 15.29 -5.90
CA ASN A 146 -8.82 16.02 -5.93
C ASN A 146 -9.11 16.70 -4.59
N ILE A 147 -9.83 17.84 -4.60
CA ILE A 147 -10.06 18.72 -3.43
C ILE A 147 -8.75 19.19 -2.77
N MET A 148 -7.76 19.49 -3.60
CA MET A 148 -6.48 20.01 -3.10
C MET A 148 -6.61 21.47 -2.65
N ALA A 149 -5.70 21.92 -1.80
CA ALA A 149 -5.57 23.35 -1.46
C ALA A 149 -5.08 24.18 -2.66
N LYS A 150 -4.28 23.58 -3.55
CA LYS A 150 -3.71 24.22 -4.75
C LYS A 150 -3.73 23.27 -5.95
N SER A 151 -3.77 23.82 -7.15
CA SER A 151 -3.62 23.06 -8.39
C SER A 151 -2.18 22.58 -8.68
N THR A 152 -1.20 23.03 -7.90
CA THR A 152 0.23 22.68 -8.04
C THR A 152 0.58 21.30 -7.49
N VAL A 153 -0.31 20.67 -6.72
CA VAL A 153 -0.04 19.40 -6.02
C VAL A 153 0.49 18.29 -6.95
N PRO A 154 -0.18 17.92 -8.07
CA PRO A 154 0.34 16.86 -8.94
C PRO A 154 1.73 17.15 -9.53
N ALA A 155 2.02 18.41 -9.85
CA ALA A 155 3.33 18.80 -10.37
C ALA A 155 4.43 18.61 -9.31
N ALA A 156 4.16 18.96 -8.05
CA ALA A 156 5.08 18.72 -6.94
C ALA A 156 5.30 17.23 -6.68
N MET A 157 4.24 16.41 -6.76
CA MET A 157 4.34 14.95 -6.63
C MET A 157 5.27 14.33 -7.67
N ILE A 158 5.13 14.74 -8.94
CA ILE A 158 6.01 14.30 -10.04
C ILE A 158 7.46 14.64 -9.74
N GLN A 159 7.73 15.92 -9.43
CA GLN A 159 9.09 16.38 -9.19
C GLN A 159 9.75 15.63 -8.03
N ALA A 160 9.01 15.34 -6.96
CA ALA A 160 9.54 14.55 -5.86
C ALA A 160 9.78 13.09 -6.23
N PHE A 161 8.84 12.44 -6.95
CA PHE A 161 8.98 11.05 -7.36
C PHE A 161 10.16 10.81 -8.31
N GLU A 162 10.40 11.74 -9.24
CA GLU A 162 11.46 11.65 -10.24
C GLU A 162 12.84 12.01 -9.69
N ASN A 163 12.92 12.95 -8.73
CA ASN A 163 14.21 13.38 -8.16
C ASN A 163 14.64 12.57 -6.91
N THR A 164 13.75 11.74 -6.35
CA THR A 164 14.08 10.90 -5.19
C THR A 164 14.77 9.63 -5.66
N THR A 165 15.94 9.35 -5.08
CA THR A 165 16.62 8.06 -5.20
C THR A 165 16.15 7.11 -4.11
N GLY A 166 16.18 5.81 -4.36
CA GLY A 166 15.78 4.78 -3.40
C GLY A 166 14.81 3.79 -4.01
N ASN A 167 14.27 2.90 -3.18
CA ASN A 167 13.30 1.91 -3.65
C ASN A 167 11.94 2.56 -3.99
N LEU A 168 11.07 1.82 -4.68
CA LEU A 168 9.77 2.30 -5.13
C LEU A 168 8.92 2.90 -3.99
N ALA A 169 8.92 2.26 -2.81
CA ALA A 169 8.17 2.72 -1.64
C ALA A 169 8.65 4.09 -1.14
N GLU A 170 9.96 4.32 -1.07
CA GLU A 170 10.55 5.60 -0.67
C GLU A 170 10.23 6.72 -1.65
N ARG A 171 10.31 6.43 -2.96
CA ARG A 171 9.99 7.39 -4.02
C ARG A 171 8.51 7.77 -3.99
N MET A 172 7.61 6.80 -3.84
CA MET A 172 6.17 7.05 -3.69
C MET A 172 5.85 7.83 -2.42
N LEU A 173 6.54 7.55 -1.31
CA LEU A 173 6.38 8.31 -0.07
C LEU A 173 6.79 9.78 -0.25
N ALA A 174 7.91 10.04 -0.94
CA ALA A 174 8.36 11.40 -1.25
C ALA A 174 7.34 12.16 -2.11
N ALA A 175 6.67 11.49 -3.04
CA ALA A 175 5.56 12.09 -3.80
C ALA A 175 4.41 12.52 -2.87
N LEU A 176 4.03 11.67 -1.90
CA LEU A 176 3.00 12.02 -0.92
C LEU A 176 3.41 13.19 -0.01
N ASP A 177 4.68 13.27 0.40
CA ASP A 177 5.17 14.40 1.21
C ASP A 177 5.13 15.72 0.43
N ALA A 178 5.49 15.68 -0.86
CA ALA A 178 5.44 16.87 -1.70
C ALA A 178 4.02 17.39 -1.90
N ALA A 179 3.03 16.49 -2.00
CA ALA A 179 1.63 16.88 -2.00
C ALA A 179 1.22 17.57 -0.70
N GLU A 180 1.57 17.00 0.47
CA GLU A 180 1.27 17.60 1.78
C GLU A 180 1.96 18.96 1.94
N ALA A 181 3.21 19.10 1.48
CA ALA A 181 3.97 20.36 1.52
C ALA A 181 3.33 21.47 0.66
N GLU A 182 2.64 21.10 -0.42
CA GLU A 182 1.84 22.03 -1.23
C GLU A 182 0.48 22.40 -0.61
N GLY A 183 0.14 21.81 0.55
CA GLY A 183 -1.09 22.05 1.30
C GLY A 183 -2.08 20.88 1.24
N GLY A 184 -1.79 19.84 0.45
CA GLY A 184 -2.54 18.58 0.41
C GLY A 184 -4.04 18.73 0.20
N ASP A 185 -4.79 17.84 0.84
CA ASP A 185 -6.26 17.84 0.89
C ASP A 185 -6.75 19.06 1.70
N LEU A 186 -7.63 19.87 1.09
CA LEU A 186 -8.17 21.09 1.68
C LEU A 186 -8.87 20.87 3.03
N ARG A 187 -9.35 19.65 3.28
CA ARG A 187 -10.04 19.26 4.52
C ARG A 187 -9.04 18.91 5.64
N GLY A 188 -7.76 18.74 5.32
CA GLY A 188 -6.69 18.29 6.19
C GLY A 188 -6.28 16.84 5.89
N ARG A 189 -5.86 16.11 6.91
CA ARG A 189 -5.33 14.74 6.78
C ARG A 189 -5.89 13.82 7.86
N GLN A 190 -6.03 12.53 7.53
CA GLN A 190 -6.55 11.53 8.47
C GLN A 190 -5.92 10.15 8.32
N SER A 191 -5.81 9.62 7.10
CA SER A 191 -5.29 8.27 6.87
C SER A 191 -4.34 8.22 5.68
N ALA A 192 -3.48 7.20 5.65
CA ALA A 192 -2.58 6.94 4.54
C ALA A 192 -2.36 5.43 4.38
N ALA A 193 -2.04 4.99 3.16
CA ALA A 193 -1.74 3.59 2.89
C ALA A 193 -0.73 3.46 1.75
N MET A 194 -0.02 2.34 1.74
CA MET A 194 0.93 1.97 0.71
C MET A 194 0.89 0.46 0.50
N LEU A 195 0.77 0.06 -0.77
CA LEU A 195 0.87 -1.32 -1.22
C LEU A 195 1.94 -1.39 -2.32
N VAL A 196 2.96 -2.22 -2.13
CA VAL A 196 3.98 -2.56 -3.13
C VAL A 196 4.04 -4.06 -3.26
N VAL A 197 3.99 -4.56 -4.49
CA VAL A 197 4.08 -5.98 -4.83
C VAL A 197 5.31 -6.26 -5.70
N SER A 198 5.79 -7.51 -5.68
CA SER A 198 6.92 -7.96 -6.49
C SER A 198 6.63 -7.87 -8.00
N GLY A 199 7.70 -7.70 -8.79
CA GLY A 199 7.62 -7.85 -10.24
C GLY A 199 7.47 -9.32 -10.67
N GLU A 200 8.02 -10.24 -9.88
CA GLU A 200 7.95 -11.67 -10.11
C GLU A 200 6.88 -12.31 -9.21
N PRO A 201 5.76 -12.80 -9.77
CA PRO A 201 4.71 -13.44 -8.98
C PRO A 201 5.15 -14.83 -8.51
N THR A 202 5.03 -15.11 -7.21
CA THR A 202 5.31 -16.43 -6.63
C THR A 202 4.13 -17.39 -6.72
N GLY A 203 2.94 -16.87 -7.06
CA GLY A 203 1.66 -17.60 -7.04
C GLY A 203 0.92 -17.49 -5.70
N ASP A 204 1.61 -17.06 -4.65
CA ASP A 204 1.06 -16.83 -3.32
C ASP A 204 1.00 -15.32 -3.03
N SER A 205 -0.20 -14.73 -3.10
CA SER A 205 -0.37 -13.27 -3.01
C SER A 205 0.13 -12.65 -1.70
N TRP A 206 0.22 -13.42 -0.62
CA TRP A 206 0.76 -12.95 0.67
C TRP A 206 2.30 -12.88 0.69
N LYS A 207 2.99 -13.65 -0.16
CA LYS A 207 4.46 -13.57 -0.34
C LYS A 207 4.85 -12.46 -1.30
N ASP A 208 3.98 -12.19 -2.27
CA ASP A 208 4.20 -11.18 -3.31
C ASP A 208 4.08 -9.74 -2.79
N ARG A 209 3.54 -9.53 -1.57
CA ARG A 209 3.38 -8.21 -0.94
C ARG A 209 4.65 -7.78 -0.21
N ILE A 210 5.43 -6.91 -0.84
CA ILE A 210 6.69 -6.38 -0.30
C ILE A 210 6.42 -5.29 0.74
N VAL A 211 5.45 -4.42 0.49
CA VAL A 211 4.96 -3.41 1.42
C VAL A 211 3.44 -3.49 1.45
N ASP A 212 2.85 -3.62 2.63
CA ASP A 212 1.42 -3.46 2.84
C ASP A 212 1.19 -2.76 4.17
N LEU A 213 1.04 -1.45 4.11
CA LEU A 213 0.98 -0.59 5.29
C LEU A 213 -0.24 0.31 5.22
N ALA A 214 -0.94 0.43 6.35
CA ALA A 214 -2.08 1.31 6.48
C ALA A 214 -2.06 2.04 7.83
N VAL A 215 -2.26 3.35 7.79
CA VAL A 215 -2.54 4.20 8.94
C VAL A 215 -4.01 4.58 8.83
N ALA A 216 -4.88 3.93 9.61
CA ALA A 216 -6.33 4.08 9.46
C ALA A 216 -6.86 5.44 9.95
N ASP A 217 -6.23 6.02 10.97
CA ASP A 217 -6.55 7.32 11.54
C ASP A 217 -5.32 7.85 12.30
N HIS A 218 -4.85 9.04 11.96
CA HIS A 218 -3.80 9.75 12.68
C HIS A 218 -3.78 11.23 12.30
N GLN A 219 -3.40 12.11 13.22
CA GLN A 219 -3.23 13.55 12.93
C GLN A 219 -2.09 13.82 11.95
N ASN A 220 -1.12 12.91 11.85
CA ASN A 220 0.03 13.00 10.95
C ASN A 220 0.24 11.63 10.26
N PRO A 221 -0.62 11.25 9.29
CA PRO A 221 -0.63 9.89 8.76
C PRO A 221 0.62 9.57 7.92
N LEU A 222 1.20 10.55 7.22
CA LEU A 222 2.45 10.35 6.47
C LEU A 222 3.67 10.15 7.37
N LEU A 223 3.72 10.83 8.51
CA LEU A 223 4.78 10.61 9.50
C LEU A 223 4.74 9.18 10.03
N GLU A 224 3.53 8.69 10.34
CA GLU A 224 3.34 7.30 10.77
C GLU A 224 3.61 6.29 9.66
N LEU A 225 3.18 6.58 8.42
CA LEU A 225 3.48 5.72 7.28
C LEU A 225 4.99 5.59 7.07
N ARG A 226 5.76 6.68 7.20
CA ARG A 226 7.23 6.64 7.17
C ARG A 226 7.82 5.79 8.28
N ARG A 227 7.33 5.96 9.52
CA ARG A 227 7.78 5.16 10.66
C ARG A 227 7.52 3.68 10.42
N LEU A 228 6.33 3.32 9.93
CA LEU A 228 5.95 1.95 9.61
C LEU A 228 6.75 1.38 8.43
N LEU A 229 7.05 2.17 7.39
CA LEU A 229 7.90 1.75 6.28
C LEU A 229 9.30 1.39 6.75
N ARG A 230 9.89 2.23 7.60
CA ARG A 230 11.18 1.97 8.23
C ARG A 230 11.17 0.69 9.08
N ILE A 231 10.12 0.46 9.86
CA ILE A 231 9.97 -0.77 10.66
C ILE A 231 9.80 -1.99 9.76
N SER A 232 9.00 -1.90 8.71
CA SER A 232 8.82 -2.96 7.71
C SER A 232 10.15 -3.33 7.04
N GLN A 233 10.99 -2.34 6.71
CA GLN A 233 12.36 -2.58 6.22
C GLN A 233 13.19 -3.37 7.25
N ALA A 234 13.11 -3.03 8.54
CA ALA A 234 13.82 -3.75 9.59
C ALA A 234 13.44 -5.24 9.63
N TYR A 235 12.15 -5.55 9.59
CA TYR A 235 11.67 -6.94 9.59
C TYR A 235 12.06 -7.71 8.33
N ARG A 236 12.09 -7.05 7.15
CA ARG A 236 12.58 -7.68 5.93
C ARG A 236 14.06 -8.04 6.03
N HIS A 237 14.89 -7.14 6.53
CA HIS A 237 16.30 -7.43 6.79
C HIS A 237 16.46 -8.57 7.82
N ALA A 238 15.67 -8.59 8.89
CA ALA A 238 15.72 -9.71 9.85
C ALA A 238 15.39 -11.05 9.20
N GLN A 239 14.33 -11.09 8.38
CA GLN A 239 13.91 -12.28 7.64
C GLN A 239 14.99 -12.75 6.64
N SER A 240 15.58 -11.83 5.86
CA SER A 240 16.69 -12.16 4.96
C SER A 240 17.92 -12.65 5.72
N GLY A 241 18.16 -12.13 6.93
CA GLY A 241 19.18 -12.64 7.83
C GLY A 241 18.95 -14.11 8.18
N ASP A 242 17.73 -14.48 8.57
CA ASP A 242 17.35 -15.86 8.88
C ASP A 242 17.52 -16.79 7.66
N GLU A 243 17.11 -16.34 6.47
CA GLU A 243 17.28 -17.09 5.22
C GLU A 243 18.75 -17.35 4.88
N TYR A 244 19.63 -16.36 5.09
CA TYR A 244 21.08 -16.55 4.91
C TYR A 244 21.67 -17.49 5.95
N MET A 245 21.17 -17.48 7.19
CA MET A 245 21.59 -18.44 8.22
C MET A 245 21.25 -19.87 7.83
N GLU A 246 20.03 -20.11 7.31
CA GLU A 246 19.62 -21.43 6.81
C GLU A 246 20.52 -21.93 5.65
N GLN A 247 21.03 -21.01 4.84
CA GLN A 247 21.94 -21.29 3.73
C GLN A 247 23.42 -21.38 4.17
N ASN A 248 23.72 -21.25 5.46
CA ASN A 248 25.07 -21.17 6.03
C ASN A 248 25.90 -19.97 5.52
N GLU A 249 25.25 -18.90 5.05
CA GLU A 249 25.87 -17.66 4.57
C GLU A 249 26.02 -16.63 5.71
N MET A 250 26.78 -16.99 6.74
CA MET A 250 26.91 -16.25 8.01
C MET A 250 27.22 -14.76 7.85
N GLU A 251 28.14 -14.39 6.96
CA GLU A 251 28.55 -12.99 6.80
C GLU A 251 27.39 -12.13 6.30
N LYS A 252 26.61 -12.64 5.34
CA LYS A 252 25.43 -11.93 4.82
C LYS A 252 24.35 -11.84 5.88
N ALA A 253 24.11 -12.92 6.63
CA ALA A 253 23.15 -12.89 7.74
C ALA A 253 23.47 -11.81 8.78
N LEU A 254 24.73 -11.68 9.18
CA LEU A 254 25.16 -10.65 10.13
C LEU A 254 25.02 -9.23 9.57
N GLN A 255 25.25 -9.03 8.26
CA GLN A 255 25.01 -7.75 7.59
C GLN A 255 23.53 -7.38 7.63
N GLU A 256 22.66 -8.34 7.32
CA GLU A 256 21.20 -8.17 7.33
C GLU A 256 20.67 -7.89 8.75
N TYR A 257 21.07 -8.65 9.77
CA TYR A 257 20.70 -8.37 11.16
C TYR A 257 21.19 -7.00 11.64
N SER A 258 22.40 -6.58 11.23
CA SER A 258 22.90 -5.24 11.54
C SER A 258 22.05 -4.16 10.87
N ALA A 259 21.64 -4.36 9.61
CA ALA A 259 20.73 -3.44 8.93
C ALA A 259 19.37 -3.37 9.64
N ALA A 260 18.80 -4.52 10.01
CA ALA A 260 17.55 -4.62 10.75
C ALA A 260 17.58 -3.77 12.04
N ALA A 261 18.63 -3.92 12.85
CA ALA A 261 18.81 -3.15 14.08
C ALA A 261 18.96 -1.63 13.83
N LYS A 262 19.59 -1.22 12.72
CA LYS A 262 19.69 0.20 12.34
C LYS A 262 18.35 0.80 11.94
N TYR A 263 17.51 0.03 11.24
CA TYR A 263 16.17 0.48 10.85
C TYR A 263 15.21 0.58 12.03
N TYR A 264 15.30 -0.32 13.03
CA TYR A 264 14.45 -0.30 14.21
C TYR A 264 15.25 -0.31 15.54
N PRO A 265 16.02 0.76 15.81
CA PRO A 265 16.94 0.80 16.95
C PRO A 265 16.21 0.75 18.28
N ASP A 266 14.95 1.21 18.34
CA ASP A 266 14.14 1.26 19.58
C ASP A 266 13.61 -0.11 20.02
N ASN A 267 13.68 -1.13 19.16
CA ASN A 267 13.19 -2.47 19.45
C ASN A 267 14.33 -3.41 19.87
N PRO A 268 14.42 -3.81 21.15
CA PRO A 268 15.42 -4.77 21.61
C PRO A 268 15.07 -6.24 21.27
N GLU A 269 13.83 -6.53 20.87
CA GLU A 269 13.38 -7.87 20.54
C GLU A 269 13.93 -8.35 19.19
N LEU A 270 14.07 -7.46 18.21
CA LEU A 270 14.57 -7.82 16.89
C LEU A 270 16.03 -8.36 16.96
N PRO A 271 16.98 -7.66 17.63
CA PRO A 271 18.32 -8.21 17.85
C PRO A 271 18.32 -9.45 18.77
N PHE A 272 17.40 -9.54 19.73
CA PHE A 272 17.28 -10.73 20.58
C PHE A 272 17.02 -11.99 19.75
N TRP A 273 16.10 -11.94 18.78
CA TRP A 273 15.84 -13.09 17.90
C TRP A 273 17.04 -13.42 17.01
N SER A 274 17.75 -12.42 16.48
CA SER A 274 19.02 -12.66 15.77
C SER A 274 20.07 -13.35 16.66
N ALA A 275 20.16 -12.98 17.94
CA ALA A 275 21.05 -13.62 18.90
C ALA A 275 20.65 -15.07 19.21
N VAL A 276 19.34 -15.34 19.29
CA VAL A 276 18.81 -16.72 19.41
C VAL A 276 19.23 -17.56 18.21
N THR A 277 19.03 -17.06 16.98
CA THR A 277 19.45 -17.76 15.76
C THR A 277 20.95 -18.05 15.78
N LEU A 278 21.78 -17.05 16.09
CA LEU A 278 23.24 -17.22 16.18
C LEU A 278 23.64 -18.28 17.23
N ALA A 279 23.07 -18.23 18.42
CA ALA A 279 23.36 -19.21 19.46
C ALA A 279 22.94 -20.62 19.04
N GLN A 280 21.78 -20.76 18.39
CA GLN A 280 21.26 -22.02 17.88
C GLN A 280 22.14 -22.62 16.79
N THR A 281 22.77 -21.79 15.95
CA THR A 281 23.70 -22.24 14.91
C THR A 281 25.16 -22.38 15.40
N GLY A 282 25.40 -22.32 16.72
CA GLY A 282 26.73 -22.53 17.32
C GLY A 282 27.61 -21.27 17.42
N GLU A 283 27.09 -20.09 17.11
CA GLU A 283 27.82 -18.81 17.11
C GLU A 283 27.66 -18.05 18.43
N LEU A 284 27.76 -18.76 19.56
CA LEU A 284 27.47 -18.21 20.89
C LEU A 284 28.25 -16.93 21.20
N GLN A 285 29.54 -16.87 20.87
CA GLN A 285 30.38 -15.71 21.18
C GLN A 285 29.91 -14.42 20.47
N LYS A 286 29.27 -14.54 19.30
CA LYS A 286 28.66 -13.41 18.60
C LYS A 286 27.29 -13.04 19.18
N ALA A 287 26.55 -14.04 19.69
CA ALA A 287 25.24 -13.84 20.29
C ALA A 287 25.28 -13.15 21.66
N LEU A 288 26.25 -13.48 22.52
CA LEU A 288 26.35 -12.96 23.90
C LEU A 288 26.30 -11.41 24.00
N PRO A 289 27.07 -10.61 23.25
CA PRO A 289 26.97 -9.16 23.33
C PRO A 289 25.61 -8.61 22.89
N ILE A 290 24.91 -9.30 21.98
CA ILE A 290 23.57 -8.92 21.53
C ILE A 290 22.54 -9.24 22.61
N PHE A 291 22.63 -10.41 23.26
CA PHE A 291 21.80 -10.73 24.43
C PHE A 291 21.99 -9.71 25.56
N LYS A 292 23.23 -9.32 25.84
CA LYS A 292 23.56 -8.30 26.85
C LYS A 292 22.84 -6.97 26.57
N ASP A 293 22.93 -6.48 25.34
CA ASP A 293 22.25 -5.23 24.94
C ASP A 293 20.73 -5.39 25.07
N ALA A 294 20.16 -6.46 24.50
CA ALA A 294 18.72 -6.72 24.53
C ALA A 294 18.17 -6.80 25.97
N PHE A 295 18.84 -7.52 26.87
CA PHE A 295 18.43 -7.64 28.28
C PHE A 295 18.56 -6.31 29.03
N SER A 296 19.60 -5.53 28.75
CA SER A 296 19.76 -4.21 29.37
C SER A 296 18.63 -3.23 29.02
N ARG A 297 17.99 -3.45 27.86
CA ARG A 297 16.91 -2.61 27.34
C ARG A 297 15.52 -3.17 27.66
N ASN A 298 15.39 -4.49 27.81
CA ASN A 298 14.16 -5.16 28.21
C ASN A 298 14.47 -6.49 28.92
N ASP A 299 14.50 -6.47 30.26
CA ASP A 299 14.86 -7.63 31.07
C ASP A 299 13.84 -8.78 30.96
N ASN A 300 12.60 -8.52 30.52
CA ASN A 300 11.61 -9.58 30.25
C ASN A 300 12.09 -10.55 29.15
N LEU A 301 12.99 -10.12 28.26
CA LEU A 301 13.60 -11.00 27.25
C LEU A 301 14.51 -12.06 27.90
N ARG A 302 15.10 -11.77 29.07
CA ARG A 302 15.85 -12.77 29.86
C ARG A 302 14.91 -13.84 30.39
N GLU A 303 13.72 -13.45 30.87
CA GLU A 303 12.67 -14.38 31.31
C GLU A 303 12.07 -15.22 30.17
N LEU A 304 12.20 -14.75 28.93
CA LEU A 304 11.72 -15.47 27.73
C LEU A 304 12.62 -16.66 27.38
N VAL A 305 13.93 -16.60 27.68
CA VAL A 305 14.92 -17.63 27.31
C VAL A 305 14.49 -19.05 27.71
N PRO A 306 14.09 -19.36 28.97
CA PRO A 306 13.66 -20.71 29.31
C PRO A 306 12.41 -21.18 28.54
N ARG A 307 11.54 -20.26 28.12
CA ARG A 307 10.31 -20.59 27.38
C ARG A 307 10.62 -20.98 25.94
N ILE A 308 11.54 -20.27 25.30
CA ILE A 308 11.95 -20.55 23.91
C ILE A 308 12.80 -21.82 23.82
N VAL A 309 13.60 -22.14 24.85
CA VAL A 309 14.27 -23.45 24.98
C VAL A 309 13.24 -24.57 25.03
N LYS A 310 12.24 -24.45 25.92
CA LYS A 310 11.15 -25.45 26.02
C LYS A 310 10.38 -25.61 24.70
N ALA A 311 10.27 -24.55 23.91
CA ALA A 311 9.62 -24.56 22.60
C ALA A 311 10.55 -25.03 21.45
N GLY A 312 11.84 -25.28 21.71
CA GLY A 312 12.80 -25.81 20.74
C GLY A 312 13.47 -24.76 19.84
N PHE A 313 13.35 -23.46 20.15
CA PHE A 313 13.98 -22.38 19.37
C PHE A 313 15.43 -22.10 19.78
N LEU A 314 15.88 -22.63 20.93
CA LEU A 314 17.22 -22.45 21.46
C LEU A 314 17.69 -23.76 22.11
N THR A 315 18.99 -24.02 22.03
CA THR A 315 19.65 -25.19 22.62
C THR A 315 19.32 -25.38 24.10
N ASP A 316 19.16 -26.62 24.54
CA ASP A 316 18.97 -27.01 25.94
C ASP A 316 20.30 -27.27 26.69
N ASP A 317 21.44 -27.03 26.02
CA ASP A 317 22.78 -27.10 26.60
C ASP A 317 22.90 -26.12 27.78
N GLN A 318 23.05 -26.68 28.98
CA GLN A 318 23.08 -25.91 30.23
C GLN A 318 24.25 -24.93 30.31
N ASN A 319 25.39 -25.22 29.69
CA ASN A 319 26.55 -24.33 29.70
C ASN A 319 26.27 -23.10 28.82
N VAL A 320 25.69 -23.31 27.64
CA VAL A 320 25.28 -22.22 26.75
C VAL A 320 24.23 -21.33 27.43
N LEU A 321 23.21 -21.94 28.03
CA LEU A 321 22.14 -21.20 28.71
C LEU A 321 22.63 -20.39 29.90
N GLN A 322 23.55 -20.94 30.71
CA GLN A 322 24.16 -20.18 31.80
C GLN A 322 24.94 -18.96 31.30
N GLN A 323 25.69 -19.09 30.19
CA GLN A 323 26.41 -17.97 29.61
C GLN A 323 25.47 -16.89 29.07
N ILE A 324 24.38 -17.27 28.42
CA ILE A 324 23.35 -16.34 27.93
C ILE A 324 22.68 -15.63 29.11
N LEU A 325 22.17 -16.36 30.09
CA LEU A 325 21.45 -15.80 31.24
C LEU A 325 22.34 -14.97 32.17
N ALA A 326 23.66 -15.09 32.06
CA ALA A 326 24.63 -14.29 32.80
C ALA A 326 24.97 -12.93 32.14
N GLN A 327 24.52 -12.68 30.90
CA GLN A 327 24.71 -11.39 30.22
C GLN A 327 23.89 -10.27 30.84
#